data_AF-A0A914Y8X9-F1
#
_entry.id   AF-A0A914Y8X9-F1
#
_cell.length_a   1.000
_cell.length_b   1.000
_cell.length_c   1.000
_cell.angle_alpha   90.00
_cell.angle_beta   90.00
_cell.angle_gamma   90.00
#
_symmetry.space_group_name_H-M   'P 1'
#
loop_
_entity.id
_entity.type
_entity.pdbx_description
1 polymer ?
#
loop_
_entity_poly.entity_id
_entity_poly.type
_entity_poly.pdbx_seq_one_letter_code
_entity_poly.pdbx_strand_id
1 'polypeptide(L)'
;MRFHPPTAWTYPDQNAITALSYFPGQPMTQTEAQLHANGDIESAVLAGLQTLQIPTIGITVTPSYSPPLVSDCIKNQQFQSGTTPAGTQFGYEEGGAITKLITAPTGTGVTYQNCVSRAYAGTATNVVLVMTEFIQQASVKIDGITLSEYQATLLGAKVSQYLMLNSRVDFVEEITLS
;
A
#
# COMPACT_ATOMS: atom_id res chain seq x y z
N MET A 1 -9.39 -9.77 1.60
CA MET A 1 -7.92 -9.75 1.38
C MET A 1 -7.28 -8.85 2.43
N ARG A 2 -6.26 -9.30 3.18
CA ARG A 2 -5.49 -8.43 4.09
C ARG A 2 -4.01 -8.41 3.69
N PHE A 3 -3.46 -7.20 3.58
CA PHE A 3 -2.15 -6.97 2.97
C PHE A 3 -1.53 -5.64 3.42
N HIS A 4 -0.22 -5.51 3.26
CA HIS A 4 0.44 -4.21 3.21
C HIS A 4 0.25 -3.60 1.82
N PRO A 5 -0.34 -2.40 1.73
CA PRO A 5 -0.67 -1.81 0.43
C PRO A 5 0.61 -1.42 -0.32
N PRO A 6 0.66 -1.65 -1.64
CA PRO A 6 1.73 -1.12 -2.45
C PRO A 6 1.66 0.41 -2.49
N THR A 7 2.81 1.04 -2.71
CA THR A 7 2.91 2.50 -2.81
C THR A 7 1.88 3.08 -3.79
N ALA A 8 1.68 2.42 -4.94
CA ALA A 8 0.75 2.85 -5.98
C ALA A 8 -0.74 2.87 -5.55
N TRP A 9 -1.09 2.21 -4.45
CA TRP A 9 -2.45 2.13 -3.92
C TRP A 9 -2.67 3.08 -2.73
N THR A 10 -1.72 3.97 -2.46
CA THR A 10 -1.82 4.99 -1.41
C THR A 10 -1.66 6.37 -2.02
N TYR A 11 -2.00 7.41 -1.26
CA TYR A 11 -1.78 8.79 -1.68
C TYR A 11 -1.23 9.61 -0.52
N PRO A 12 -0.42 10.65 -0.76
CA PRO A 12 0.17 11.44 0.30
C PRO A 12 -0.74 12.62 0.69
N ASP A 13 -0.31 13.38 1.68
CA ASP A 13 -0.96 14.65 2.04
C ASP A 13 -0.83 15.72 0.93
N GLN A 14 -1.64 16.76 1.03
CA GLN A 14 -1.73 17.83 0.01
C GLN A 14 -0.41 18.62 -0.15
N ASN A 15 0.44 18.69 0.87
CA ASN A 15 1.70 19.41 0.81
C ASN A 15 2.86 18.52 0.33
N ALA A 16 2.62 17.26 0.00
CA ALA A 16 3.68 16.30 -0.22
C ALA A 16 4.62 16.64 -1.38
N ILE A 17 4.11 17.32 -2.41
CA ILE A 17 4.95 17.83 -3.51
C ILE A 17 5.93 18.88 -2.97
N THR A 18 5.43 19.86 -2.21
CA THR A 18 6.25 20.93 -1.62
C THR A 18 7.21 20.37 -0.57
N ALA A 19 6.76 19.41 0.24
CA ALA A 19 7.54 18.79 1.30
C ALA A 19 8.50 17.69 0.80
N LEU A 20 8.36 17.27 -0.46
CA LEU A 20 9.00 16.07 -1.03
C LEU A 20 8.75 14.81 -0.17
N SER A 21 7.54 14.70 0.39
CA SER A 21 7.12 13.67 1.35
C SER A 21 6.20 12.63 0.74
N TYR A 22 6.50 12.21 -0.50
CA TYR A 22 5.80 11.13 -1.20
C TYR A 22 6.77 9.99 -1.54
N PHE A 23 6.21 8.80 -1.77
CA PHE A 23 6.97 7.64 -2.21
C PHE A 23 7.07 7.57 -3.75
N PRO A 24 8.13 6.97 -4.30
CA PRO A 24 8.24 6.78 -5.75
C PRO A 24 7.05 5.98 -6.31
N GLY A 25 6.41 6.48 -7.37
CA GLY A 25 5.26 5.82 -7.99
C GLY A 25 3.93 5.96 -7.22
N GLN A 26 3.91 6.76 -6.15
CA GLN A 26 2.69 7.07 -5.42
C GLN A 26 1.84 8.09 -6.18
N PRO A 27 0.54 7.82 -6.41
CA PRO A 27 -0.38 8.82 -6.92
C PRO A 27 -0.54 10.02 -5.97
N MET A 28 -0.80 11.21 -6.52
CA MET A 28 -0.95 12.43 -5.70
C MET A 28 -2.38 12.62 -5.18
N THR A 29 -3.33 11.84 -5.68
CA THR A 29 -4.74 11.94 -5.30
C THR A 29 -5.32 10.58 -4.92
N GLN A 30 -6.31 10.61 -4.03
CA GLN A 30 -7.06 9.40 -3.65
C GLN A 30 -7.73 8.74 -4.86
N THR A 31 -8.27 9.53 -5.79
CA THR A 31 -8.95 9.01 -6.98
C THR A 31 -8.00 8.25 -7.89
N GLU A 32 -6.79 8.75 -8.13
CA GLU A 32 -5.80 8.03 -8.93
C GLU A 32 -5.36 6.74 -8.23
N ALA A 33 -5.06 6.79 -6.92
CA ALA A 33 -4.75 5.60 -6.14
C ALA A 33 -5.86 4.55 -6.17
N GLN A 34 -7.12 4.99 -6.19
CA GLN A 34 -8.27 4.10 -6.33
C GLN A 34 -8.32 3.44 -7.71
N LEU A 35 -8.05 4.20 -8.78
CA LEU A 35 -8.01 3.67 -10.14
C LEU A 35 -6.89 2.64 -10.31
N HIS A 36 -5.70 2.90 -9.76
CA HIS A 36 -4.61 1.94 -9.73
C HIS A 36 -4.99 0.66 -8.99
N ALA A 37 -5.51 0.78 -7.77
CA ALA A 37 -5.91 -0.38 -6.99
C ALA A 37 -7.00 -1.21 -7.68
N ASN A 38 -8.04 -0.56 -8.21
CA ASN A 38 -9.12 -1.25 -8.89
C ASN A 38 -8.63 -1.94 -10.17
N GLY A 39 -7.84 -1.26 -10.99
CA GLY A 39 -7.31 -1.82 -12.23
C GLY A 39 -6.39 -3.02 -11.99
N ASP A 40 -5.53 -2.95 -10.97
CA ASP A 40 -4.64 -4.04 -10.60
C ASP A 40 -5.41 -5.27 -10.08
N ILE A 41 -6.38 -5.04 -9.19
CA ILE A 41 -7.22 -6.11 -8.63
C ILE A 41 -8.05 -6.78 -9.74
N GLU A 42 -8.71 -5.99 -10.59
CA GLU A 42 -9.50 -6.51 -11.71
C GLU A 42 -8.61 -7.33 -12.66
N SER A 43 -7.45 -6.79 -13.05
CA SER A 43 -6.50 -7.48 -13.91
C SER A 43 -6.02 -8.79 -13.29
N ALA A 44 -5.75 -8.81 -11.98
CA ALA A 44 -5.33 -10.01 -11.26
C ALA A 44 -6.42 -11.10 -11.26
N VAL A 45 -7.69 -10.72 -11.06
CA VAL A 45 -8.82 -11.65 -11.14
C VAL A 45 -8.96 -12.22 -12.55
N LEU A 46 -8.96 -11.37 -13.57
CA LEU A 46 -9.11 -11.81 -14.96
C LEU A 46 -7.95 -12.73 -15.39
N ALA A 47 -6.72 -12.39 -15.00
CA ALA A 47 -5.55 -13.23 -15.25
C ALA A 47 -5.62 -14.58 -14.49
N GLY A 48 -6.13 -14.56 -13.26
CA GLY A 48 -6.38 -15.78 -12.48
C GLY A 48 -7.40 -16.70 -13.14
N LEU A 49 -8.54 -16.14 -13.58
CA LEU A 49 -9.57 -16.87 -14.30
C LEU A 49 -9.04 -17.49 -15.60
N GLN A 50 -8.28 -16.71 -16.38
CA GLN A 50 -7.65 -17.18 -17.61
C GLN A 50 -6.65 -18.31 -17.36
N THR A 51 -5.85 -18.22 -16.30
CA THR A 51 -4.88 -19.26 -15.91
C THR A 51 -5.58 -20.58 -15.55
N LEU A 52 -6.78 -20.49 -14.97
CA LEU A 52 -7.62 -21.64 -14.62
C LEU A 52 -8.51 -22.11 -15.78
N GLN A 53 -8.33 -21.54 -16.98
CA GLN A 53 -9.13 -21.84 -18.18
C GLN A 53 -10.63 -21.59 -18.00
N ILE A 54 -10.99 -20.65 -17.13
CA ILE A 54 -12.38 -20.25 -16.90
C ILE A 54 -12.72 -19.11 -17.89
N PRO A 55 -13.81 -19.22 -18.67
CA PRO A 55 -14.22 -18.16 -19.59
C PRO A 55 -14.50 -16.85 -18.86
N THR A 56 -13.96 -15.74 -19.36
CA THR A 56 -14.17 -14.38 -18.81
C THR A 56 -15.34 -13.63 -19.44
N ILE A 57 -15.95 -14.18 -20.48
CA ILE A 57 -17.08 -13.57 -21.19
C ILE A 57 -18.29 -13.52 -20.26
N GLY A 58 -18.86 -12.33 -20.07
CA GLY A 58 -20.03 -12.11 -19.21
C GLY A 58 -19.72 -12.03 -17.72
N ILE A 59 -18.44 -12.06 -17.33
CA ILE A 59 -18.02 -11.88 -15.94
C ILE A 59 -17.87 -10.38 -15.65
N THR A 60 -18.35 -9.96 -14.48
CA THR A 60 -18.14 -8.61 -13.94
C THR A 60 -17.31 -8.71 -12.67
N VAL A 61 -16.18 -8.01 -12.62
CA VAL A 61 -15.32 -7.92 -11.43
C VAL A 61 -15.49 -6.55 -10.81
N THR A 62 -15.87 -6.49 -9.53
CA THR A 62 -16.05 -5.24 -8.80
C THR A 62 -15.13 -5.23 -7.58
N PRO A 63 -13.93 -4.61 -7.68
CA PRO A 63 -13.07 -4.38 -6.55
C PRO A 63 -13.68 -3.36 -5.58
N SER A 64 -13.46 -3.58 -4.28
CA SER A 64 -13.76 -2.63 -3.23
C SER A 64 -12.53 -2.45 -2.36
N TYR A 65 -11.95 -1.25 -2.44
CA TYR A 65 -10.78 -0.84 -1.69
C TYR A 65 -10.89 0.66 -1.43
N SER A 66 -10.35 1.15 -0.32
CA SER A 66 -10.28 2.58 -0.02
C SER A 66 -8.82 2.94 0.21
N PRO A 67 -8.14 3.58 -0.75
CA PRO A 67 -6.76 4.02 -0.61
C PRO A 67 -6.57 4.80 0.69
N PRO A 68 -5.55 4.49 1.49
CA PRO A 68 -5.23 5.26 2.67
C PRO A 68 -4.33 6.46 2.32
N LEU A 69 -4.48 7.53 3.11
CA LEU A 69 -3.54 8.66 3.10
C LEU A 69 -2.30 8.26 3.88
N VAL A 70 -1.14 8.20 3.20
CA VAL A 70 0.16 7.95 3.83
C VAL A 70 1.23 8.74 3.10
N SER A 71 1.90 9.65 3.82
CA SER A 71 3.08 10.37 3.32
C SER A 71 4.37 9.66 3.74
N ASP A 72 5.45 9.90 3.01
CA ASP A 72 6.80 9.67 3.52
C ASP A 72 7.18 10.80 4.50
N CYS A 73 8.34 10.73 5.13
CA CYS A 73 8.88 11.85 5.89
C CYS A 73 9.30 13.01 4.98
N ILE A 74 9.42 14.21 5.56
CA ILE A 74 9.77 15.45 4.83
C ILE A 74 11.21 15.40 4.35
N LYS A 75 11.40 15.59 3.03
CA LYS A 75 12.72 15.61 2.38
C LYS A 75 13.07 16.95 1.76
N ASN A 76 12.22 17.97 1.88
CA ASN A 76 12.57 19.33 1.49
C ASN A 76 13.13 20.12 2.68
N GLN A 77 14.43 20.45 2.65
CA GLN A 77 15.09 21.23 3.70
C GLN A 77 14.48 22.62 3.94
N GLN A 78 13.83 23.20 2.92
CA GLN A 78 13.21 24.52 3.00
C GLN A 78 11.79 24.46 3.59
N PHE A 79 11.13 23.29 3.53
CA PHE A 79 9.80 23.09 4.06
C PHE A 79 9.89 22.65 5.52
N GLN A 80 9.29 23.41 6.43
CA GLN A 80 9.35 23.14 7.89
C GLN A 80 10.79 22.88 8.39
N SER A 81 11.77 23.62 7.86
CA SER A 81 13.19 23.45 8.18
C SER A 81 13.71 22.01 7.96
N GLY A 82 13.11 21.28 7.00
CA GLY A 82 13.48 19.91 6.68
C GLY A 82 13.20 18.92 7.79
N THR A 83 12.20 19.18 8.64
CA THR A 83 11.91 18.29 9.78
C THR A 83 10.45 17.86 9.74
N THR A 84 10.21 16.55 9.63
CA THR A 84 8.89 15.98 9.92
C THR A 84 8.54 16.28 11.37
N PRO A 85 7.43 16.97 11.65
CA PRO A 85 7.08 17.37 13.00
C PRO A 85 6.94 16.18 13.97
N ALA A 86 7.26 16.43 15.24
CA ALA A 86 7.07 15.47 16.31
C ALA A 86 5.61 14.98 16.39
N GLY A 87 5.40 13.68 16.58
CA GLY A 87 4.07 13.07 16.65
C GLY A 87 3.38 12.82 15.30
N THR A 88 3.92 13.33 14.18
CA THR A 88 3.40 13.02 12.85
C THR A 88 3.70 11.56 12.47
N GLN A 89 2.73 10.89 11.86
CA GLN A 89 2.91 9.54 11.31
C GLN A 89 3.33 9.61 9.84
N PHE A 90 4.25 8.75 9.44
CA PHE A 90 4.66 8.59 8.04
C PHE A 90 4.92 7.11 7.73
N GLY A 91 4.85 6.75 6.46
CA GLY A 91 5.01 5.36 6.01
C GLY A 91 6.47 4.90 6.01
N TYR A 92 6.65 3.59 6.13
CA TYR A 92 7.92 2.91 5.88
C TYR A 92 7.72 1.88 4.77
N GLU A 93 8.43 2.09 3.67
CA GLU A 93 8.30 1.27 2.46
C GLU A 93 9.38 0.18 2.41
N GLU A 94 8.96 -1.08 2.28
CA GLU A 94 9.80 -2.25 2.08
C GLU A 94 9.33 -2.98 0.81
N GLY A 95 10.21 -3.19 -0.17
CA GLY A 95 9.87 -3.96 -1.37
C GLY A 95 8.78 -3.36 -2.29
N GLY A 96 8.47 -2.06 -2.13
CA GLY A 96 7.39 -1.39 -2.86
C GLY A 96 6.04 -1.38 -2.14
N ALA A 97 5.95 -1.99 -0.96
CA ALA A 97 4.79 -1.95 -0.07
C ALA A 97 5.06 -1.11 1.16
N ILE A 98 4.03 -0.40 1.64
CA ILE A 98 4.10 0.34 2.91
C ILE A 98 3.76 -0.65 4.04
N THR A 99 4.78 -1.16 4.70
CA THR A 99 4.63 -2.24 5.69
C THR A 99 4.33 -1.72 7.09
N LYS A 100 4.84 -0.53 7.42
CA LYS A 100 4.75 0.06 8.76
C LYS A 100 4.43 1.56 8.67
N LEU A 101 3.80 2.07 9.73
CA LEU A 101 3.77 3.49 10.04
C LEU A 101 4.76 3.78 11.16
N ILE A 102 5.53 4.85 11.00
CA ILE A 102 6.46 5.36 12.00
C ILE A 102 5.84 6.63 12.59
N THR A 103 5.74 6.68 13.91
CA THR A 103 5.42 7.93 14.61
C THR A 103 6.69 8.70 14.91
N ALA A 104 6.80 9.92 14.40
CA ALA A 104 7.91 10.81 14.67
C ALA A 104 8.07 11.05 16.19
N PRO A 105 9.29 11.00 16.73
CA PRO A 105 9.55 11.18 18.15
C PRO A 105 8.95 12.43 18.74
N THR A 106 8.39 12.32 19.96
CA THR A 106 7.91 13.48 20.70
C THR A 106 9.07 14.44 21.01
N GLY A 107 8.85 15.74 20.80
CA GLY A 107 9.79 16.82 21.13
C GLY A 107 10.91 17.11 20.12
N THR A 108 11.24 16.19 19.21
CA THR A 108 12.38 16.39 18.26
C THR A 108 12.04 16.18 16.79
N GLY A 109 10.98 15.43 16.46
CA GLY A 109 10.61 15.16 15.06
C GLY A 109 11.62 14.26 14.34
N VAL A 110 11.54 14.21 13.01
CA VAL A 110 12.49 13.48 12.16
C VAL A 110 13.13 14.45 11.18
N THR A 111 14.45 14.60 11.26
CA THR A 111 15.20 15.52 10.39
C THR A 111 15.33 14.96 8.97
N TYR A 112 15.59 15.85 8.03
CA TYR A 112 15.90 15.54 6.63
C TYR A 112 16.94 14.43 6.52
N GLN A 113 18.05 14.54 7.27
CA GLN A 113 19.15 13.58 7.21
C GLN A 113 18.70 12.18 7.65
N ASN A 114 17.90 12.09 8.71
CA ASN A 114 17.38 10.82 9.22
C ASN A 114 16.32 10.24 8.27
N CYS A 115 15.51 11.10 7.65
CA CYS A 115 14.53 10.73 6.64
C CYS A 115 15.18 10.12 5.38
N VAL A 116 16.15 10.82 4.77
CA VAL A 116 16.78 10.35 3.53
C VAL A 116 17.68 9.14 3.72
N SER A 117 18.37 9.05 4.86
CA SER A 117 19.21 7.90 5.19
C SER A 117 18.42 6.69 5.68
N ARG A 118 17.12 6.87 5.95
CA ARG A 118 16.27 5.91 6.67
C ARG A 118 16.91 5.43 7.99
N ALA A 119 17.82 6.23 8.56
CA ALA A 119 18.52 5.97 9.81
C ALA A 119 17.64 6.41 10.98
N TYR A 120 16.62 5.61 11.21
CA TYR A 120 15.59 5.80 12.22
C TYR A 120 16.04 5.29 13.60
N ALA A 121 17.03 4.40 13.64
CA ALA A 121 17.71 3.98 14.86
C ALA A 121 19.16 4.50 14.84
N GLY A 122 19.56 5.27 15.86
CA GLY A 122 20.98 5.44 16.20
C GLY A 122 21.60 6.85 16.24
N THR A 123 20.87 7.95 16.12
CA THR A 123 21.46 9.28 16.33
C THR A 123 21.23 9.79 17.76
N ALA A 124 22.23 9.56 18.62
CA ALA A 124 22.60 10.24 19.88
C ALA A 124 21.57 10.42 21.03
N THR A 125 20.28 10.17 20.83
CA THR A 125 19.26 10.15 21.88
C THR A 125 18.48 8.85 21.75
N ASN A 126 18.34 8.11 22.85
CA ASN A 126 17.63 6.82 22.97
C ASN A 126 16.13 6.95 22.68
N VAL A 127 15.78 7.28 21.44
CA VAL A 127 14.41 7.45 21.01
C VAL A 127 13.97 6.16 20.33
N VAL A 128 13.16 5.39 21.04
CA VAL A 128 12.49 4.22 20.49
C VAL A 128 11.43 4.71 19.52
N LEU A 129 11.60 4.45 18.23
CA LEU A 129 10.55 4.71 17.26
C LEU A 129 9.47 3.66 17.41
N VAL A 130 8.24 4.13 17.60
CA VAL A 130 7.07 3.28 17.59
C VAL A 130 6.72 3.00 16.13
N MET A 131 6.97 1.77 15.71
CA MET A 131 6.56 1.24 14.43
C MET A 131 5.30 0.41 14.63
N THR A 132 4.25 0.72 13.89
CA THR A 132 3.01 -0.06 13.89
C THR A 132 2.79 -0.66 12.52
N GLU A 133 2.40 -1.93 12.46
CA GLU A 133 2.06 -2.58 11.19
C GLU A 133 0.97 -1.82 10.45
N PHE A 134 1.12 -1.69 9.14
CA PHE A 134 0.17 -0.99 8.28
C PHE A 134 -0.55 -1.97 7.38
N ILE A 135 -1.64 -2.54 7.88
CA ILE A 135 -2.41 -3.57 7.19
C ILE A 135 -3.71 -2.95 6.68
N GLN A 136 -3.98 -3.12 5.38
CA GLN A 136 -5.20 -2.71 4.73
C GLN A 136 -6.04 -3.92 4.30
N GLN A 137 -7.30 -3.65 3.98
CA GLN A 137 -8.23 -4.66 3.49
C GLN A 137 -8.88 -4.24 2.17
N ALA A 138 -9.09 -5.22 1.31
CA ALA A 138 -9.91 -5.09 0.11
C ALA A 138 -10.78 -6.34 -0.07
N SER A 139 -11.91 -6.15 -0.74
CA SER A 139 -12.79 -7.24 -1.18
C SER A 139 -13.01 -7.15 -2.69
N VAL A 140 -13.39 -8.27 -3.29
CA VAL A 140 -13.69 -8.34 -4.72
C VAL A 140 -14.96 -9.13 -4.88
N LYS A 141 -15.92 -8.56 -5.60
CA LYS A 141 -17.13 -9.27 -6.03
C LYS A 141 -16.94 -9.72 -7.47
N ILE A 142 -17.26 -10.99 -7.75
CA ILE A 142 -17.21 -11.56 -9.10
C ILE A 142 -18.60 -12.08 -9.43
N ASP A 143 -19.26 -11.45 -10.40
CA ASP A 143 -20.59 -11.84 -10.89
C ASP A 143 -20.46 -12.56 -12.24
N GLY A 144 -21.42 -13.44 -12.55
CA GLY A 144 -21.49 -14.15 -13.82
C GLY A 144 -20.67 -15.45 -13.89
N ILE A 145 -20.31 -16.03 -12.74
CA ILE A 145 -19.49 -17.23 -12.64
C ILE A 145 -20.03 -18.21 -11.58
N THR A 146 -19.85 -19.50 -11.81
CA THR A 146 -20.08 -20.55 -10.80
C THR A 146 -18.79 -21.35 -10.65
N LEU A 147 -18.24 -21.36 -9.43
CA LEU A 147 -17.02 -22.10 -9.11
C LEU A 147 -17.29 -23.16 -8.06
N SER A 148 -16.61 -24.30 -8.17
CA SER A 148 -16.41 -25.17 -7.01
C SER A 148 -15.53 -24.48 -5.97
N GLU A 149 -15.67 -24.86 -4.70
CA GLU A 149 -14.85 -24.35 -3.61
C GLU A 149 -13.35 -24.47 -3.94
N TYR A 150 -12.93 -25.62 -4.48
CA TYR A 150 -11.57 -25.86 -4.94
C TYR A 150 -11.10 -24.85 -6.00
N GLN A 151 -11.92 -24.57 -7.02
CA GLN A 151 -11.57 -23.59 -8.06
C GLN A 151 -11.51 -22.17 -7.50
N ALA A 152 -12.38 -21.82 -6.56
CA ALA A 152 -12.39 -20.52 -5.93
C ALA A 152 -11.13 -20.31 -5.06
N THR A 153 -10.69 -21.33 -4.32
CA THR A 153 -9.43 -21.29 -3.56
C THR A 153 -8.23 -21.14 -4.48
N LEU A 154 -8.19 -21.90 -5.58
CA LEU A 154 -7.14 -21.77 -6.60
C LEU A 154 -7.14 -20.37 -7.23
N LEU A 155 -8.31 -19.79 -7.48
CA LEU A 155 -8.42 -18.44 -8.00
C LEU A 155 -7.83 -17.43 -7.02
N GLY A 156 -8.17 -17.52 -5.74
CA GLY A 156 -7.58 -16.70 -4.68
C GLY A 156 -6.05 -16.77 -4.70
N ALA A 157 -5.47 -17.97 -4.74
CA ALA A 157 -4.02 -18.14 -4.82
C ALA A 157 -3.40 -17.51 -6.07
N LYS A 158 -4.07 -17.59 -7.23
CA LYS A 158 -3.60 -16.96 -8.48
C LYS A 158 -3.69 -15.44 -8.44
N VAL A 159 -4.75 -14.90 -7.86
CA VAL A 159 -4.92 -13.45 -7.65
C VAL A 159 -3.80 -12.93 -6.74
N SER A 160 -3.54 -13.59 -5.60
CA SER A 160 -2.43 -13.24 -4.72
C SER A 160 -1.09 -13.26 -5.44
N GLN A 161 -0.80 -14.34 -6.18
CA GLN A 161 0.43 -14.46 -6.95
C GLN A 161 0.60 -13.31 -7.95
N TYR A 162 -0.46 -12.95 -8.68
CA TYR A 162 -0.40 -11.89 -9.67
C TYR A 162 -0.17 -10.52 -9.01
N LEU A 163 -0.87 -10.22 -7.93
CA LEU A 163 -0.77 -8.97 -7.20
C LEU A 163 0.60 -8.79 -6.52
N MET A 164 1.18 -9.86 -5.98
CA MET A 164 2.53 -9.83 -5.41
C MET A 164 3.59 -9.50 -6.47
N LEU A 165 3.50 -10.12 -7.65
CA LEU A 165 4.51 -9.99 -8.69
C LEU A 165 4.41 -8.66 -9.45
N ASN A 166 3.18 -8.25 -9.81
CA ASN A 166 2.97 -7.11 -10.70
C ASN A 166 2.68 -5.81 -9.95
N SER A 167 2.00 -5.90 -8.81
CA SER A 167 1.54 -4.73 -8.06
C SER A 167 2.27 -4.53 -6.74
N ARG A 168 3.22 -5.40 -6.38
CA ARG A 168 3.98 -5.35 -5.11
C ARG A 168 3.09 -5.41 -3.86
N VAL A 169 1.91 -6.01 -3.96
CA VAL A 169 1.06 -6.25 -2.79
C VAL A 169 1.72 -7.30 -1.91
N ASP A 170 1.87 -7.02 -0.62
CA ASP A 170 2.44 -7.97 0.34
C ASP A 170 1.34 -8.51 1.25
N PHE A 171 0.94 -9.76 1.04
CA PHE A 171 -0.21 -10.37 1.73
C PHE A 171 0.17 -10.84 3.14
N VAL A 172 -0.67 -10.49 4.12
CA VAL A 172 -0.50 -10.93 5.51
C VAL A 172 -1.23 -12.26 5.75
N GLU A 173 -2.26 -12.54 4.96
CA GLU A 173 -3.04 -13.77 5.03
C GLU A 173 -3.52 -14.18 3.63
N GLU A 174 -3.91 -15.45 3.50
CA GLU A 174 -4.53 -15.96 2.28
C GLU A 174 -5.88 -15.28 2.00
N ILE A 175 -6.22 -15.16 0.72
CA ILE A 175 -7.52 -14.60 0.32
C ILE A 175 -8.64 -15.55 0.76
N THR A 176 -9.52 -15.04 1.62
CA THR A 176 -10.74 -15.73 2.03
C THR A 176 -11.88 -15.50 1.06
N LEU A 177 -12.75 -16.51 0.94
CA LEU A 177 -13.94 -16.49 0.09
C LEU A 177 -15.17 -16.38 0.99
N SER A 178 -16.13 -15.56 0.60
CA SER A 178 -17.37 -15.30 1.35
C SER A 178 -18.55 -15.08 0.42
#